data_AF-A0A0U1V1Z1-F1
#
_entry.id   AF-A0A0U1V1Z1-F1
#
_cell.length_a   1.000
_cell.length_b   1.000
_cell.length_c   1.000
_cell.angle_alpha   90.00
_cell.angle_beta   90.00
_cell.angle_gamma   90.00
#
_symmetry.space_group_name_H-M   'P 1'
#
loop_
_entity.id
_entity.type
_entity.pdbx_description
1 polymer ?
#
loop_
_entity_poly.entity_id
_entity_poly.type
_entity_poly.pdbx_seq_one_letter_code
_entity_poly.pdbx_strand_id
1 'polypeptide(L)'
;MQELQLIFPRYLIKINFTLKNKLVHLEMKERRRRKRKKIKSSEEIKIGKDFGRRLGSEKVGKRHKRRSPKRTRRGRKKRLRGQIHILANFSNTIATLTDLKGNVLRWASGGSLGFKNTKKKTPIAARAVVRKLIEETRKMFNITEVQVTVAGAGWGRTYAVWALAKSRVRISRIRCTNSIPYNGCRPRKRRKLRRRTKRKAPATGPFRPLRNNLCKLFLKRGGILKRFLINKKRRRARRRQHS
;
A
#
# COMPACT_ATOMS: atom_id res chain seq x y z
N MET A 1 -43.78 27.68 -18.88
CA MET A 1 -42.53 28.47 -18.72
C MET A 1 -42.29 28.84 -17.25
N GLN A 2 -42.20 27.88 -16.31
CA GLN A 2 -41.99 28.24 -14.89
C GLN A 2 -41.44 27.13 -13.97
N GLU A 3 -40.75 26.11 -14.47
CA GLU A 3 -40.12 25.07 -13.61
C GLU A 3 -38.62 24.87 -13.86
N LEU A 4 -37.88 25.94 -14.10
CA LEU A 4 -36.40 25.88 -14.24
C LEU A 4 -35.65 26.91 -13.40
N GLN A 5 -36.17 27.31 -12.23
CA GLN A 5 -35.47 28.26 -11.34
C GLN A 5 -35.01 27.71 -9.97
N LEU A 6 -35.20 26.43 -9.65
CA LEU A 6 -34.84 25.89 -8.33
C LEU A 6 -33.61 24.94 -8.28
N ILE A 7 -32.90 24.73 -9.40
CA ILE A 7 -31.72 23.82 -9.46
C ILE A 7 -30.38 24.59 -9.63
N PHE A 8 -30.38 25.91 -9.77
CA PHE A 8 -29.15 26.66 -10.08
C PHE A 8 -28.23 27.06 -8.90
N PRO A 9 -28.67 27.28 -7.64
CA PRO A 9 -27.73 27.79 -6.61
C PRO A 9 -26.80 26.71 -6.03
N ARG A 10 -27.25 25.45 -5.92
CA ARG A 10 -26.45 24.35 -5.33
C ARG A 10 -25.32 23.86 -6.24
N TYR A 11 -25.50 23.89 -7.55
CA TYR A 11 -24.44 23.55 -8.51
C TYR A 11 -23.35 24.62 -8.57
N LEU A 12 -23.74 25.90 -8.51
CA LEU A 12 -22.80 27.03 -8.48
C LEU A 12 -21.88 27.00 -7.25
N ILE A 13 -22.42 26.65 -6.06
CA ILE A 13 -21.62 26.53 -4.82
C ILE A 13 -20.62 25.36 -4.91
N LYS A 14 -21.01 24.20 -5.45
CA LYS A 14 -20.11 23.05 -5.61
C LYS A 14 -18.99 23.30 -6.63
N ILE A 15 -19.30 23.97 -7.74
CA ILE A 15 -18.32 24.35 -8.77
C ILE A 15 -17.32 25.38 -8.18
N ASN A 16 -17.82 26.40 -7.48
CA ASN A 16 -16.97 27.40 -6.83
C ASN A 16 -16.07 26.78 -5.74
N PHE A 17 -16.56 25.82 -4.95
CA PHE A 17 -15.75 25.14 -3.93
C PHE A 17 -14.65 24.25 -4.53
N THR A 18 -14.96 23.50 -5.60
CA THR A 18 -13.96 22.66 -6.28
C THR A 18 -12.89 23.48 -7.00
N LEU A 19 -13.26 24.61 -7.62
CA LEU A 19 -12.30 25.52 -8.25
C LEU A 19 -11.41 26.20 -7.21
N LYS A 20 -11.96 26.68 -6.08
CA LYS A 20 -11.20 27.30 -4.99
C LYS A 20 -10.16 26.34 -4.40
N ASN A 21 -10.53 25.06 -4.20
CA ASN A 21 -9.60 24.03 -3.73
C ASN A 21 -8.48 23.71 -4.74
N LYS A 22 -8.80 23.72 -6.04
CA LYS A 22 -7.81 23.48 -7.11
C LYS A 22 -6.81 24.64 -7.22
N LEU A 23 -7.29 25.87 -7.04
CA LEU A 23 -6.48 27.10 -7.06
C LEU A 23 -5.50 27.15 -5.87
N VAL A 24 -5.96 26.84 -4.65
CA VAL A 24 -5.11 26.74 -3.45
C VAL A 24 -4.02 25.68 -3.62
N HIS A 25 -4.34 24.54 -4.24
CA HIS A 25 -3.35 23.49 -4.49
C HIS A 25 -2.27 23.92 -5.51
N LEU A 26 -2.67 24.64 -6.56
CA LEU A 26 -1.75 25.20 -7.55
C LEU A 26 -0.84 26.26 -6.92
N GLU A 27 -1.40 27.15 -6.09
CA GLU A 27 -0.65 28.20 -5.40
C GLU A 27 0.36 27.61 -4.39
N MET A 28 -0.04 26.56 -3.66
CA MET A 28 0.86 25.76 -2.80
C MET A 28 1.99 25.11 -3.60
N LYS A 29 1.71 24.64 -4.83
CA LYS A 29 2.69 24.02 -5.73
C LYS A 29 3.69 25.04 -6.28
N GLU A 30 3.24 26.26 -6.56
CA GLU A 30 4.09 27.37 -6.96
C GLU A 30 4.96 27.89 -5.82
N ARG A 31 4.41 28.03 -4.60
CA ARG A 31 5.21 28.34 -3.40
C ARG A 31 6.32 27.31 -3.17
N ARG A 32 6.05 26.01 -3.37
CA ARG A 32 7.08 24.95 -3.28
C ARG A 32 8.14 25.08 -4.38
N ARG A 33 7.77 25.47 -5.60
CA ARG A 33 8.72 25.75 -6.69
C ARG A 33 9.61 26.96 -6.38
N ARG A 34 9.04 28.06 -5.87
CA ARG A 34 9.79 29.27 -5.46
C ARG A 34 10.77 28.97 -4.32
N LYS A 35 10.35 28.22 -3.28
CA LYS A 35 11.24 27.75 -2.20
C LYS A 35 12.39 26.89 -2.73
N ARG A 36 12.13 25.94 -3.64
CA ARG A 36 13.18 25.11 -4.26
C ARG A 36 14.17 25.92 -5.09
N LYS A 37 13.72 26.91 -5.86
CA LYS A 37 14.62 27.81 -6.61
C LYS A 37 15.51 28.63 -5.67
N LYS A 38 14.95 29.15 -4.56
CA LYS A 38 15.68 29.93 -3.55
C LYS A 38 16.71 29.09 -2.79
N ILE A 39 16.39 27.83 -2.47
CA ILE A 39 17.34 26.88 -1.87
C ILE A 39 18.50 26.61 -2.85
N LYS A 40 18.18 26.32 -4.11
CA LYS A 40 19.19 26.01 -5.13
C LYS A 40 20.14 27.19 -5.40
N SER A 41 19.61 28.41 -5.48
CA SER A 41 20.45 29.61 -5.62
C SER A 41 21.30 29.87 -4.36
N SER A 42 20.79 29.57 -3.16
CA SER A 42 21.57 29.70 -1.92
C SER A 42 22.67 28.64 -1.76
N GLU A 43 22.47 27.43 -2.30
CA GLU A 43 23.49 26.38 -2.36
C GLU A 43 24.60 26.73 -3.37
N GLU A 44 24.23 27.27 -4.54
CA GLU A 44 25.19 27.73 -5.55
C GLU A 44 26.07 28.87 -5.03
N ILE A 45 25.52 29.84 -4.28
CA ILE A 45 26.30 30.92 -3.65
C ILE A 45 27.24 30.40 -2.56
N LYS A 46 26.82 29.39 -1.77
CA LYS A 46 27.69 28.78 -0.74
C LYS A 46 28.87 28.04 -1.38
N ILE A 47 28.62 27.24 -2.42
CA ILE A 47 29.67 26.54 -3.16
C ILE A 47 30.67 27.53 -3.78
N GLY A 48 30.20 28.68 -4.29
CA GLY A 48 31.07 29.74 -4.80
C GLY A 48 31.94 30.41 -3.72
N LYS A 49 31.38 30.66 -2.53
CA LYS A 49 32.13 31.24 -1.39
C LYS A 49 33.14 30.27 -0.76
N ASP A 50 32.82 28.98 -0.74
CA ASP A 50 33.71 27.94 -0.21
C ASP A 50 34.92 27.69 -1.12
N PHE A 51 34.78 27.96 -2.43
CA PHE A 51 35.89 27.89 -3.38
C PHE A 51 36.85 29.10 -3.26
N GLY A 52 36.33 30.28 -2.92
CA GLY A 52 37.12 31.50 -2.76
C GLY A 52 38.01 31.56 -1.50
N ARG A 53 37.73 30.74 -0.48
CA ARG A 53 38.51 30.70 0.78
C ARG A 53 39.70 29.72 0.79
N ARG A 54 39.86 28.88 -0.24
CA ARG A 54 40.97 27.90 -0.30
C ARG A 54 42.21 28.36 -1.08
N LEU A 55 42.20 29.56 -1.64
CA LEU A 55 43.37 30.16 -2.32
C LEU A 55 44.03 31.19 -1.39
N GLY A 56 44.63 30.69 -0.32
CA GLY A 56 45.53 31.43 0.56
C GLY A 56 46.66 30.49 0.98
N SER A 57 47.89 30.88 0.66
CA SER A 57 49.17 30.22 0.98
C SER A 57 49.43 28.83 0.36
N GLU A 58 50.08 28.80 -0.81
CA GLU A 58 51.02 27.72 -1.18
C GLU A 58 52.14 28.29 -2.05
N LYS A 59 53.38 28.02 -1.64
CA LYS A 59 54.64 28.59 -2.14
C LYS A 59 54.90 28.22 -3.60
N VAL A 60 55.58 29.13 -4.31
CA VAL A 60 55.99 29.02 -5.72
C VAL A 60 57.01 27.88 -5.88
N GLY A 61 56.61 26.80 -6.57
CA GLY A 61 57.47 25.69 -6.97
C GLY A 61 57.23 25.28 -8.41
N LYS A 62 58.27 25.41 -9.24
CA LYS A 62 58.55 24.89 -10.60
C LYS A 62 57.34 24.59 -11.54
N ARG A 63 57.26 25.38 -12.62
CA ARG A 63 56.37 25.19 -13.78
C ARG A 63 56.63 23.85 -14.50
N HIS A 64 55.79 22.85 -14.28
CA HIS A 64 55.63 21.74 -15.21
C HIS A 64 54.60 22.10 -16.30
N LYS A 65 55.00 21.88 -17.57
CA LYS A 65 54.21 22.11 -18.79
C LYS A 65 52.83 21.42 -18.66
N ARG A 66 51.76 22.20 -18.47
CA ARG A 66 50.38 21.73 -18.32
C ARG A 66 49.94 21.03 -19.60
N ARG A 67 49.99 19.69 -19.61
CA ARG A 67 49.30 18.87 -20.62
C ARG A 67 47.80 19.12 -20.45
N SER A 68 47.14 19.56 -21.51
CA SER A 68 45.70 19.76 -21.55
C SER A 68 44.97 18.49 -21.08
N PRO A 69 43.88 18.60 -20.29
CA PRO A 69 43.15 17.42 -19.85
C PRO A 69 42.57 16.74 -21.08
N LYS A 70 43.19 15.64 -21.51
CA LYS A 70 42.62 14.74 -22.52
C LYS A 70 41.21 14.42 -22.05
N ARG A 71 40.20 14.91 -22.78
CA ARG A 71 38.80 14.50 -22.63
C ARG A 71 38.79 12.98 -22.75
N THR A 72 38.79 12.29 -21.62
CA THR A 72 38.57 10.86 -21.60
C THR A 72 37.19 10.65 -22.22
N ARG A 73 37.14 10.02 -23.39
CA ARG A 73 35.87 9.60 -24.00
C ARG A 73 35.11 8.92 -22.88
N ARG A 74 33.93 9.45 -22.52
CA ARG A 74 33.03 8.84 -21.53
C ARG A 74 32.88 7.38 -21.94
N GLY A 75 33.62 6.50 -21.26
CA GLY A 75 33.71 5.10 -21.63
C GLY A 75 32.30 4.55 -21.72
N ARG A 76 32.02 3.76 -22.76
CA ARG A 76 30.75 3.02 -22.87
C ARG A 76 30.50 2.39 -21.50
N LYS A 77 29.44 2.84 -20.81
CA LYS A 77 29.10 2.33 -19.47
C LYS A 77 28.99 0.82 -19.58
N LYS A 78 29.90 0.09 -18.93
CA LYS A 78 29.87 -1.37 -18.93
C LYS A 78 28.49 -1.81 -18.42
N ARG A 79 27.85 -2.72 -19.15
CA ARG A 79 26.60 -3.35 -18.71
C ARG A 79 26.90 -4.13 -17.44
N LEU A 80 26.47 -3.60 -16.30
CA LEU A 80 26.65 -4.26 -15.01
C LEU A 80 25.65 -5.41 -14.91
N ARG A 81 26.20 -6.61 -14.64
CA ARG A 81 25.46 -7.86 -14.43
C ARG A 81 25.38 -8.10 -12.93
N GLY A 82 24.23 -8.55 -12.44
CA GLY A 82 24.02 -8.87 -11.03
C GLY A 82 23.22 -10.15 -10.84
N GLN A 83 23.00 -10.52 -9.59
CA GLN A 83 22.11 -11.62 -9.22
C GLN A 83 21.00 -11.08 -8.31
N ILE A 84 19.78 -11.60 -8.46
CA ILE A 84 18.68 -11.33 -7.54
C ILE A 84 18.30 -12.65 -6.89
N HIS A 85 18.40 -12.70 -5.56
CA HIS A 85 17.89 -13.80 -4.76
C HIS A 85 16.50 -13.43 -4.22
N ILE A 86 15.52 -14.29 -4.48
CA ILE A 86 14.15 -14.15 -4.00
C ILE A 86 13.91 -15.26 -3.00
N LEU A 87 13.67 -14.89 -1.75
CA LEU A 87 13.24 -15.80 -0.70
C LEU A 87 11.74 -15.64 -0.47
N ALA A 88 10.97 -16.58 -1.02
CA ALA A 88 9.52 -16.64 -0.94
C ALA A 88 9.10 -17.63 0.15
N ASN A 89 9.03 -17.16 1.40
CA ASN A 89 8.50 -17.94 2.51
C ASN A 89 6.98 -17.78 2.61
N PHE A 90 6.31 -18.66 3.38
CA PHE A 90 4.87 -18.57 3.61
C PHE A 90 4.44 -17.33 4.40
N SER A 91 5.38 -16.65 5.08
CA SER A 91 5.13 -15.48 5.92
C SER A 91 5.52 -14.15 5.27
N ASN A 92 6.56 -14.14 4.45
CA ASN A 92 7.15 -12.94 3.88
C ASN A 92 7.87 -13.26 2.57
N THR A 93 7.97 -12.26 1.69
CA THR A 93 8.83 -12.29 0.51
C THR A 93 9.96 -11.28 0.68
N ILE A 94 11.18 -11.74 0.50
CA ILE A 94 12.40 -10.93 0.60
C ILE A 94 13.11 -11.02 -0.75
N ALA A 95 13.53 -9.88 -1.30
CA ALA A 95 14.30 -9.81 -2.52
C ALA A 95 15.60 -9.06 -2.23
N THR A 96 16.72 -9.70 -2.57
CA THR A 96 18.07 -9.18 -2.36
C THR A 96 18.81 -9.16 -3.68
N LEU A 97 19.37 -8.00 -4.02
CA LEU A 97 20.28 -7.82 -5.13
C LEU A 97 21.72 -8.00 -4.64
N THR A 98 22.47 -8.81 -5.36
CA THR A 98 23.87 -9.10 -5.12
C THR A 98 24.69 -8.93 -6.39
N ASP A 99 26.00 -8.75 -6.22
CA ASP A 99 26.97 -8.92 -7.28
C ASP A 99 27.13 -10.41 -7.65
N LEU A 100 27.80 -10.71 -8.77
CA LEU A 100 28.18 -12.07 -9.14
C LEU A 100 29.07 -12.76 -8.09
N LYS A 101 29.78 -11.97 -7.27
CA LYS A 101 30.62 -12.45 -6.16
C LYS A 101 29.82 -12.71 -4.87
N GLY A 102 28.53 -12.37 -4.83
CA GLY A 102 27.66 -12.57 -3.66
C GLY A 102 27.58 -11.38 -2.69
N ASN A 103 28.28 -10.28 -2.94
CA ASN A 103 28.18 -9.07 -2.12
C ASN A 103 26.79 -8.44 -2.26
N VAL A 104 26.14 -8.13 -1.14
CA VAL A 104 24.79 -7.55 -1.13
C VAL A 104 24.85 -6.07 -1.44
N LEU A 105 24.22 -5.66 -2.53
CA LEU A 105 24.10 -4.25 -2.92
C LEU A 105 22.86 -3.62 -2.29
N ARG A 106 21.72 -4.31 -2.42
CA ARG A 106 20.44 -3.78 -1.92
C ARG A 106 19.46 -4.89 -1.60
N TRP A 107 18.54 -4.62 -0.69
CA TRP A 107 17.47 -5.54 -0.34
C TRP A 107 16.16 -4.82 -0.06
N ALA A 108 15.07 -5.54 -0.26
CA ALA A 108 13.72 -5.10 0.07
C ALA A 108 12.89 -6.29 0.55
N SER A 109 11.93 -6.02 1.43
CA SER A 109 11.03 -7.04 1.96
C SER A 109 9.63 -6.48 2.16
N GLY A 110 8.62 -7.34 2.29
CA GLY A 110 7.24 -6.89 2.54
C GLY A 110 7.15 -5.98 3.78
N GLY A 111 7.92 -6.28 4.82
CA GLY A 111 8.02 -5.43 6.01
C GLY A 111 8.63 -4.05 5.74
N SER A 112 9.68 -3.96 4.92
CA SER A 112 10.34 -2.69 4.55
C SER A 112 9.44 -1.73 3.78
N LEU A 113 8.41 -2.25 3.10
CA LEU A 113 7.41 -1.44 2.39
C LEU A 113 6.22 -1.04 3.29
N GLY A 114 6.21 -1.45 4.56
CA GLY A 114 5.14 -1.14 5.49
C GLY A 114 3.97 -2.12 5.49
N PHE A 115 4.05 -3.25 4.77
CA PHE A 115 3.04 -4.29 4.92
C PHE A 115 3.14 -4.91 6.32
N LYS A 116 2.01 -5.05 6.99
CA LYS A 116 1.92 -5.60 8.36
C LYS A 116 1.18 -6.95 8.34
N ASN A 117 1.51 -7.81 9.30
CA ASN A 117 0.82 -9.08 9.57
C ASN A 117 0.64 -9.97 8.32
N THR A 118 -0.57 -10.47 8.11
CA THR A 118 -0.96 -11.34 6.98
C THR A 118 -0.84 -10.66 5.62
N LYS A 119 -0.75 -9.32 5.56
CA LYS A 119 -0.57 -8.62 4.28
C LYS A 119 0.84 -8.82 3.71
N LYS A 120 1.84 -9.13 4.55
CA LYS A 120 3.24 -9.37 4.13
C LYS A 120 3.42 -10.58 3.21
N LYS A 121 2.60 -11.63 3.39
CA LYS A 121 2.65 -12.89 2.62
C LYS A 121 1.89 -12.82 1.29
N THR A 122 1.20 -11.72 1.01
CA THR A 122 0.34 -11.61 -0.17
C THR A 122 1.16 -11.44 -1.47
N PRO A 123 0.63 -11.86 -2.61
CA PRO A 123 1.29 -11.67 -3.91
C PRO A 123 1.45 -10.20 -4.31
N ILE A 124 0.53 -9.35 -3.85
CA ILE A 124 0.59 -7.89 -4.03
C ILE A 124 1.83 -7.32 -3.34
N ALA A 125 2.14 -7.80 -2.13
CA ALA A 125 3.36 -7.39 -1.43
C ALA A 125 4.61 -7.84 -2.20
N ALA A 126 4.65 -9.06 -2.72
CA ALA A 126 5.79 -9.56 -3.51
C ALA A 126 6.06 -8.70 -4.76
N ARG A 127 5.02 -8.34 -5.51
CA ARG A 127 5.12 -7.42 -6.66
C ARG A 127 5.68 -6.05 -6.25
N ALA A 128 5.19 -5.49 -5.15
CA ALA A 128 5.63 -4.19 -4.66
C ALA A 128 7.10 -4.21 -4.20
N VAL A 129 7.52 -5.28 -3.52
CA VAL A 129 8.91 -5.50 -3.08
C VAL A 129 9.86 -5.51 -4.26
N VAL A 130 9.57 -6.32 -5.27
CA VAL A 130 10.38 -6.44 -6.49
C VAL A 130 10.46 -5.11 -7.23
N ARG A 131 9.32 -4.40 -7.38
CA ARG A 131 9.29 -3.09 -8.02
C ARG A 131 10.20 -2.08 -7.30
N LYS A 132 10.10 -1.99 -5.97
CA LYS A 132 10.95 -1.09 -5.17
C LYS A 132 12.43 -1.43 -5.33
N LEU A 133 12.77 -2.73 -5.28
CA LEU A 133 14.15 -3.17 -5.46
C LEU A 133 14.70 -2.74 -6.83
N ILE A 134 13.97 -2.97 -7.92
CA ILE A 134 14.40 -2.57 -9.28
C ILE A 134 14.55 -1.05 -9.39
N GLU A 135 13.62 -0.28 -8.83
CA GLU A 135 13.67 1.18 -8.86
C GLU A 135 14.92 1.73 -8.13
N GLU A 136 15.23 1.20 -6.95
CA GLU A 136 16.44 1.58 -6.20
C GLU A 136 17.71 1.14 -6.94
N THR A 137 17.71 -0.07 -7.48
CA THR A 137 18.83 -0.65 -8.25
C THR A 137 19.17 0.19 -9.48
N ARG A 138 18.15 0.61 -10.23
CA ARG A 138 18.32 1.40 -11.44
C ARG A 138 18.87 2.79 -11.15
N LYS A 139 18.48 3.39 -10.02
CA LYS A 139 18.96 4.72 -9.61
C LYS A 139 20.44 4.71 -9.22
N MET A 140 20.89 3.68 -8.51
CA MET A 140 22.23 3.64 -7.92
C MET A 140 23.26 2.93 -8.81
N PHE A 141 22.93 1.73 -9.32
CA PHE A 141 23.93 0.81 -9.88
C PHE A 141 23.83 0.63 -11.40
N ASN A 142 22.76 1.11 -12.05
CA ASN A 142 22.55 0.96 -13.51
C ASN A 142 22.70 -0.50 -14.03
N ILE A 143 22.26 -1.49 -13.26
CA ILE A 143 22.29 -2.90 -13.66
C ILE A 143 21.30 -3.14 -14.80
N THR A 144 21.74 -3.89 -15.81
CA THR A 144 20.99 -4.13 -17.05
C THR A 144 20.55 -5.58 -17.22
N GLU A 145 21.33 -6.52 -16.69
CA GLU A 145 21.11 -7.95 -16.80
C GLU A 145 21.23 -8.60 -15.43
N VAL A 146 20.32 -9.53 -15.11
CA VAL A 146 20.27 -10.19 -13.81
C VAL A 146 20.05 -11.69 -13.95
N GLN A 147 20.76 -12.47 -13.14
CA GLN A 147 20.45 -13.88 -12.88
C GLN A 147 19.52 -13.99 -11.65
N VAL A 148 18.42 -14.72 -11.79
CA VAL A 148 17.41 -14.82 -10.73
C VAL A 148 17.53 -16.18 -10.06
N THR A 149 17.65 -16.18 -8.75
CA THR A 149 17.55 -17.40 -7.93
C THR A 149 16.34 -17.31 -7.02
N VAL A 150 15.58 -18.39 -6.94
CA VAL A 150 14.33 -18.43 -6.18
C VAL A 150 14.38 -19.56 -5.16
N ALA A 151 14.16 -19.19 -3.90
CA ALA A 151 14.07 -20.09 -2.76
C ALA A 151 12.69 -20.02 -2.10
N GLY A 152 12.24 -21.13 -1.53
CA GLY A 152 10.95 -21.29 -0.86
C GLY A 152 9.78 -21.61 -1.80
N ALA A 153 8.68 -22.08 -1.21
CA ALA A 153 7.43 -22.44 -1.88
C ALA A 153 6.26 -21.51 -1.48
N GLY A 154 6.57 -20.29 -1.04
CA GLY A 154 5.59 -19.31 -0.60
C GLY A 154 4.77 -18.69 -1.73
N TRP A 155 3.63 -18.09 -1.37
CA TRP A 155 2.64 -17.53 -2.30
C TRP A 155 3.20 -16.37 -3.15
N GLY A 156 4.23 -15.68 -2.67
CA GLY A 156 4.88 -14.57 -3.38
C GLY A 156 5.82 -15.00 -4.50
N ARG A 157 6.11 -16.30 -4.66
CA ARG A 157 7.12 -16.83 -5.59
C ARG A 157 6.86 -16.48 -7.05
N THR A 158 5.73 -16.93 -7.58
CA THR A 158 5.35 -16.74 -8.99
C THR A 158 5.19 -15.26 -9.32
N TYR A 159 4.60 -14.51 -8.40
CA TYR A 159 4.37 -13.07 -8.55
C TYR A 159 5.63 -12.23 -8.50
N ALA A 160 6.66 -12.66 -7.77
CA ALA A 160 7.96 -12.00 -7.77
C ALA A 160 8.66 -12.18 -9.12
N VAL A 161 8.66 -13.39 -9.67
CA VAL A 161 9.21 -13.67 -11.01
C VAL A 161 8.42 -12.93 -12.10
N TRP A 162 7.09 -12.93 -12.02
CA TRP A 162 6.23 -12.16 -12.93
C TRP A 162 6.52 -10.66 -12.88
N ALA A 163 6.76 -10.10 -11.68
CA ALA A 163 7.09 -8.69 -11.52
C ALA A 163 8.48 -8.35 -12.12
N LEU A 164 9.45 -9.27 -12.01
CA LEU A 164 10.75 -9.14 -12.68
C LEU A 164 10.59 -9.20 -14.20
N ALA A 165 9.77 -10.13 -14.72
CA ALA A 165 9.52 -10.25 -16.16
C ALA A 165 8.86 -8.99 -16.75
N LYS A 166 7.96 -8.34 -15.99
CA LYS A 166 7.34 -7.06 -16.37
C LYS A 166 8.28 -5.86 -16.25
N SER A 167 9.41 -6.02 -15.58
CA SER A 167 10.40 -4.95 -15.42
C SER A 167 11.27 -4.80 -16.67
N ARG A 168 12.03 -3.70 -16.75
CA ARG A 168 12.96 -3.44 -17.86
C ARG A 168 14.36 -4.03 -17.64
N VAL A 169 14.50 -5.01 -16.75
CA VAL A 169 15.76 -5.70 -16.48
C VAL A 169 15.80 -6.98 -17.30
N ARG A 170 16.89 -7.24 -18.03
CA ARG A 170 17.03 -8.49 -18.79
C ARG A 170 17.29 -9.64 -17.83
N ILE A 171 16.44 -10.66 -17.87
CA ILE A 171 16.65 -11.89 -17.10
C ILE A 171 17.54 -12.82 -17.92
N SER A 172 18.68 -13.24 -17.34
CA SER A 172 19.65 -14.13 -17.99
C SER A 172 19.29 -15.60 -17.79
N ARG A 173 19.08 -15.99 -16.52
CA ARG A 173 18.74 -17.34 -16.09
C ARG A 173 17.84 -17.27 -14.88
N ILE A 174 16.93 -18.23 -14.76
CA ILE A 174 16.11 -18.46 -13.56
C ILE A 174 16.53 -19.80 -12.97
N ARG A 175 16.95 -19.84 -11.71
CA ARG A 175 17.32 -21.06 -10.98
C ARG A 175 16.50 -21.17 -9.69
N CYS A 176 16.13 -22.39 -9.32
CA CYS A 176 15.50 -22.68 -8.03
C CYS A 176 16.52 -23.37 -7.11
N THR A 177 16.61 -22.94 -5.85
CA THR A 177 17.62 -23.43 -4.88
C THR A 177 16.99 -24.19 -3.70
N ASN A 178 15.77 -24.71 -3.86
CA ASN A 178 15.12 -25.50 -2.82
C ASN A 178 15.83 -26.86 -2.70
N SER A 179 16.62 -27.05 -1.65
CA SER A 179 17.27 -28.34 -1.36
C SER A 179 16.28 -29.31 -0.71
N ILE A 180 16.26 -30.56 -1.18
CA ILE A 180 15.59 -31.68 -0.51
C ILE A 180 16.66 -32.40 0.31
N PRO A 181 16.54 -32.48 1.65
CA PRO A 181 17.54 -33.16 2.47
C PRO A 181 17.39 -34.68 2.36
N TYR A 182 18.49 -35.40 2.17
CA TYR A 182 18.55 -36.86 2.27
C TYR A 182 18.55 -37.24 3.76
N ASN A 183 17.38 -37.62 4.30
CA ASN A 183 17.17 -38.03 5.70
C ASN A 183 17.78 -37.06 6.74
N GLY A 184 17.36 -35.79 6.70
CA GLY A 184 17.80 -34.76 7.65
C GLY A 184 17.11 -34.79 9.01
N CYS A 185 17.21 -33.69 9.76
CA CYS A 185 16.64 -33.57 11.11
C CYS A 185 15.13 -33.81 11.15
N ARG A 186 14.64 -34.40 12.25
CA ARG A 186 13.22 -34.66 12.49
C ARG A 186 12.39 -33.35 12.36
N PRO A 187 11.38 -33.29 11.47
CA PRO A 187 10.55 -32.10 11.33
C PRO A 187 9.71 -31.86 12.59
N ARG A 188 9.42 -30.58 12.87
CA ARG A 188 8.58 -30.19 14.02
C ARG A 188 7.19 -30.82 13.89
N LYS A 189 6.66 -31.33 15.02
CA LYS A 189 5.30 -31.89 15.11
C LYS A 189 4.27 -30.91 14.51
N ARG A 190 3.41 -31.40 13.61
CA ARG A 190 2.32 -30.60 13.04
C ARG A 190 1.44 -30.08 14.16
N ARG A 191 1.28 -28.75 14.25
CA ARG A 191 0.38 -28.13 15.23
C ARG A 191 -1.05 -28.48 14.85
N LYS A 192 -1.78 -29.09 15.78
CA LYS A 192 -3.24 -29.22 15.68
C LYS A 192 -3.80 -27.81 15.75
N LEU A 193 -4.34 -27.30 14.65
CA LEU A 193 -5.08 -26.05 14.70
C LEU A 193 -6.23 -26.29 15.67
N ARG A 194 -6.20 -25.61 16.82
CA ARG A 194 -7.33 -25.59 17.74
C ARG A 194 -8.47 -25.07 16.89
N ARG A 195 -9.37 -25.96 16.45
CA ARG A 195 -10.64 -25.55 15.83
C ARG A 195 -11.12 -24.50 16.81
N ARG A 196 -11.26 -23.24 16.36
CA ARG A 196 -12.07 -22.29 17.12
C ARG A 196 -13.36 -23.06 17.24
N THR A 197 -13.61 -23.65 18.43
CA THR A 197 -14.89 -24.24 18.75
C THR A 197 -15.83 -23.18 18.24
N LYS A 198 -16.62 -23.49 17.18
CA LYS A 198 -17.64 -22.57 16.68
C LYS A 198 -18.21 -22.00 17.95
N ARG A 199 -18.03 -20.69 18.21
CA ARG A 199 -18.59 -20.06 19.41
C ARG A 199 -19.97 -20.68 19.47
N LYS A 200 -20.28 -21.50 20.50
CA LYS A 200 -21.60 -22.12 20.64
C LYS A 200 -22.51 -20.97 20.29
N ALA A 201 -23.26 -21.08 19.18
CA ALA A 201 -24.19 -20.04 18.82
C ALA A 201 -24.89 -19.72 20.16
N PRO A 202 -24.92 -18.45 20.61
CA PRO A 202 -25.62 -18.16 21.86
C PRO A 202 -26.94 -18.89 21.70
N ALA A 203 -27.24 -19.81 22.63
CA ALA A 203 -28.37 -20.69 22.45
C ALA A 203 -29.56 -19.77 22.22
N THR A 204 -29.93 -19.58 20.96
CA THR A 204 -31.24 -19.18 20.54
C THR A 204 -32.01 -20.43 20.83
N GLY A 205 -32.25 -20.65 22.13
CA GLY A 205 -33.34 -21.47 22.58
C GLY A 205 -34.59 -20.96 21.87
N PRO A 206 -35.59 -21.81 21.71
CA PRO A 206 -36.88 -21.36 21.20
C PRO A 206 -37.30 -20.19 22.08
N PHE A 207 -37.49 -19.02 21.47
CA PHE A 207 -38.26 -17.90 21.99
C PHE A 207 -38.35 -17.83 23.53
N ARG A 208 -37.45 -17.09 24.20
CA ARG A 208 -37.85 -16.52 25.50
C ARG A 208 -38.95 -15.51 25.18
N PRO A 209 -40.22 -15.69 25.59
CA PRO A 209 -41.18 -14.61 25.48
C PRO A 209 -40.61 -13.44 26.29
N LEU A 210 -40.55 -12.27 25.64
CA LEU A 210 -40.21 -11.02 26.30
C LEU A 210 -41.02 -10.94 27.59
N ARG A 211 -40.33 -10.98 28.74
CA ARG A 211 -40.94 -10.66 30.02
C ARG A 211 -41.47 -9.24 29.89
N ASN A 212 -42.78 -9.20 29.78
CA ASN A 212 -43.67 -8.06 29.75
C ASN A 212 -43.23 -6.88 30.62
N ASN A 213 -42.56 -5.90 30.01
CA ASN A 213 -42.63 -4.50 30.46
C ASN A 213 -43.37 -3.59 29.46
N LEU A 214 -43.72 -4.09 28.26
CA LEU A 214 -44.66 -3.44 27.34
C LEU A 214 -46.13 -3.82 27.60
N CYS A 215 -46.40 -4.96 28.23
CA CYS A 215 -47.77 -5.36 28.60
C CYS A 215 -48.33 -4.60 29.83
N LYS A 216 -47.52 -3.96 30.68
CA LYS A 216 -48.05 -3.11 31.76
C LYS A 216 -48.41 -1.69 31.30
N LEU A 217 -47.84 -1.21 30.20
CA LEU A 217 -48.17 0.12 29.62
C LEU A 217 -49.28 0.07 28.56
N PHE A 218 -49.50 -1.07 27.88
CA PHE A 218 -50.58 -1.19 26.90
C PHE A 218 -51.96 -1.56 27.52
N LEU A 219 -51.98 -2.07 28.76
CA LEU A 219 -53.23 -2.39 29.47
C LEU A 219 -53.88 -1.20 30.19
N LYS A 220 -53.24 -0.02 30.25
CA LYS A 220 -53.85 1.21 30.80
C LYS A 220 -54.46 2.15 29.76
N ARG A 221 -54.33 1.87 28.45
CA ARG A 221 -54.93 2.69 27.37
C ARG A 221 -55.93 1.94 26.48
N GLY A 222 -56.29 0.71 26.82
CA GLY A 222 -57.21 -0.15 26.05
C GLY A 222 -58.70 -0.07 26.45
N GLY A 223 -59.10 0.84 27.35
CA GLY A 223 -60.48 0.92 27.85
C GLY A 223 -61.50 1.51 26.85
N ILE A 224 -61.05 2.39 25.95
CA ILE A 224 -61.95 3.15 25.07
C ILE A 224 -62.36 2.33 23.83
N LEU A 225 -61.44 1.56 23.24
CA LEU A 225 -61.75 0.74 22.05
C LEU A 225 -62.61 -0.50 22.36
N LYS A 226 -62.47 -1.10 23.55
CA LYS A 226 -63.32 -2.25 23.96
C LYS A 226 -64.78 -1.83 24.16
N ARG A 227 -65.05 -0.65 24.73
CA ARG A 227 -66.42 -0.10 24.87
C ARG A 227 -67.05 0.24 23.51
N PHE A 228 -66.26 0.73 22.55
CA PHE A 228 -66.75 1.08 21.21
C PHE A 228 -67.13 -0.16 20.38
N LEU A 229 -66.33 -1.23 20.45
CA LEU A 229 -66.61 -2.49 19.75
C LEU A 229 -67.80 -3.26 20.35
N ILE A 230 -68.01 -3.19 21.67
CA ILE A 230 -69.17 -3.80 22.35
C ILE A 230 -70.48 -3.09 21.96
N ASN A 231 -70.49 -1.75 21.91
CA ASN A 231 -71.68 -0.99 21.48
C ASN A 231 -72.00 -1.17 19.98
N LYS A 232 -70.99 -1.37 19.12
CA LYS A 232 -71.19 -1.64 17.68
C LYS A 232 -71.78 -3.03 17.43
N LYS A 233 -71.44 -4.03 18.25
CA LYS A 233 -72.09 -5.37 18.22
C LYS A 233 -73.53 -5.33 18.73
N ARG A 234 -73.82 -4.60 19.82
CA ARG A 234 -75.20 -4.43 20.33
C ARG A 234 -76.14 -3.69 19.36
N ARG A 235 -75.66 -2.67 18.61
CA ARG A 235 -76.46 -1.97 17.58
C ARG A 235 -76.76 -2.83 16.35
N ARG A 236 -75.88 -3.78 15.99
CA ARG A 236 -76.12 -4.73 14.87
C ARG A 236 -77.09 -5.85 15.25
N ALA A 237 -77.12 -6.25 16.52
CA ALA A 237 -78.09 -7.24 17.02
C ALA A 237 -79.52 -6.69 17.06
N ARG A 238 -79.72 -5.42 17.46
CA ARG A 238 -81.05 -4.78 17.48
C ARG A 238 -81.66 -4.52 16.10
N ARG A 239 -80.83 -4.38 15.04
CA ARG A 239 -81.31 -4.23 13.65
C ARG A 239 -81.73 -5.54 12.98
N ARG A 240 -81.48 -6.70 13.61
CA ARG A 240 -81.88 -8.02 13.10
C ARG A 240 -83.17 -8.57 13.73
N GLN A 241 -83.80 -7.80 14.63
CA GLN A 241 -85.07 -8.18 15.28
C GLN A 241 -86.26 -7.30 14.86
N HIS A 242 -86.09 -6.41 13.88
CA HIS A 242 -87.17 -5.58 13.30
C HIS A 242 -87.17 -5.62 11.77
N SER A 243 -86.81 -6.78 11.20
CA SER A 243 -86.93 -7.10 9.78
C SER A 243 -87.42 -8.53 9.65
#